data_AF-G2G3Q1-F1
#
_entry.id   AF-G2G3Q1-F1
#
_cell.length_a   1.000
_cell.length_b   1.000
_cell.length_c   1.000
_cell.angle_alpha   90.00
_cell.angle_beta   90.00
_cell.angle_gamma   90.00
#
_symmetry.space_group_name_H-M   'P 1'
#
loop_
_entity.id
_entity.type
_entity.pdbx_description
1 polymer ?
#
loop_
_entity_poly.entity_id
_entity_poly.type
_entity_poly.pdbx_seq_one_letter_code
_entity_poly.pdbx_strand_id
1 'polypeptide(L)'
;MTRGETYAAAAVRELGEELGVAKEAVTVEAQLAQRSREHMVGGRTIRQVERYFPARLTAGDINPDRATQRDNIRDHRWWPLDELRATRETVYPRGLAAVVEKFLEHGVPERPVVLE
;
A
#
# COMPACT_ATOMS: atom_id res chain seq x y z
N MET A 1 9.58 -8.39 4.50
CA MET A 1 8.97 -9.66 4.96
C MET A 1 9.96 -10.43 5.81
N THR A 2 9.68 -10.49 7.11
CA THR A 2 10.45 -11.29 8.07
C THR A 2 9.93 -12.73 8.08
N ARG A 3 10.80 -13.71 8.42
CA ARG A 3 10.40 -15.12 8.50
C ARG A 3 9.28 -15.30 9.55
N GLY A 4 8.17 -15.91 9.14
CA GLY A 4 7.01 -16.16 10.01
C GLY A 4 6.04 -14.97 10.13
N GLU A 5 6.35 -13.84 9.51
CA GLU A 5 5.47 -12.67 9.46
C GLU A 5 4.33 -12.88 8.46
N THR A 6 3.11 -12.48 8.81
CA THR A 6 1.99 -12.44 7.86
C THR A 6 2.10 -11.20 6.98
N TYR A 7 1.56 -11.24 5.77
CA TYR A 7 1.61 -10.07 4.87
C TYR A 7 0.90 -8.83 5.44
N ALA A 8 -0.19 -9.03 6.18
CA ALA A 8 -0.88 -7.93 6.86
C ALA A 8 -0.03 -7.35 8.01
N ALA A 9 0.64 -8.19 8.80
CA ALA A 9 1.56 -7.73 9.83
C ALA A 9 2.75 -6.97 9.24
N ALA A 10 3.28 -7.44 8.10
CA ALA A 10 4.31 -6.73 7.36
C ALA A 10 3.81 -5.36 6.91
N ALA A 11 2.62 -5.25 6.33
CA ALA A 11 2.06 -3.96 5.90
C ALA A 11 1.92 -2.94 7.07
N VAL A 12 1.52 -3.40 8.26
CA VAL A 12 1.46 -2.54 9.46
C VAL A 12 2.86 -2.11 9.91
N ARG A 13 3.83 -3.03 9.88
CA ARG A 13 5.23 -2.71 10.20
C ARG A 13 5.81 -1.69 9.21
N GLU A 14 5.63 -1.88 7.90
CA GLU A 14 6.12 -0.94 6.88
C GLU A 14 5.51 0.46 7.07
N LEU A 15 4.21 0.58 7.41
CA LEU A 15 3.60 1.89 7.73
C LEU A 15 4.30 2.60 8.91
N GLY A 16 4.73 1.84 9.91
CA GLY A 16 5.51 2.36 11.03
C GLY A 16 6.93 2.77 10.61
N GLU A 17 7.60 1.92 9.83
CA GLU A 17 8.98 2.17 9.39
C GLU A 17 9.07 3.35 8.41
N GLU A 18 8.15 3.45 7.45
CA GLU A 18 8.17 4.43 6.37
C GLU A 18 7.53 5.77 6.74
N LEU A 19 6.41 5.73 7.49
CA LEU A 19 5.57 6.90 7.78
C LEU A 19 5.47 7.23 9.28
N GLY A 20 6.08 6.42 10.16
CA GLY A 20 6.06 6.63 11.61
C GLY A 20 4.69 6.42 12.26
N VAL A 21 3.82 5.65 11.61
CA VAL A 21 2.48 5.35 12.10
C VAL A 21 2.54 4.33 13.25
N ALA A 22 1.86 4.63 14.36
CA ALA A 22 1.76 3.70 15.48
C ALA A 22 0.91 2.48 15.11
N LYS A 23 1.35 1.28 15.49
CA LYS A 23 0.65 0.02 15.19
C LYS A 23 -0.79 0.02 15.70
N GLU A 24 -1.04 0.65 16.84
CA GLU A 24 -2.34 0.72 17.50
C GLU A 24 -3.30 1.69 16.80
N ALA A 25 -2.79 2.60 15.97
CA ALA A 25 -3.56 3.56 15.21
C ALA A 25 -4.09 3.00 13.87
N VAL A 26 -3.63 1.80 13.46
CA VAL A 26 -3.97 1.22 12.17
C VAL A 26 -4.84 -0.02 12.33
N THR A 27 -5.98 -0.03 11.64
CA THR A 27 -6.74 -1.26 11.39
C THR A 27 -6.56 -1.69 9.94
N VAL A 28 -6.11 -2.92 9.71
CA VAL A 28 -5.91 -3.49 8.38
C VAL A 28 -7.00 -4.52 8.08
N GLU A 29 -7.58 -4.43 6.88
CA GLU A 29 -8.58 -5.38 6.39
C GLU A 29 -7.97 -6.54 5.60
N ALA A 30 -8.82 -7.46 5.13
CA ALA A 30 -8.39 -8.54 4.25
C ALA A 30 -7.77 -8.02 2.94
N GLN A 31 -6.97 -8.87 2.29
CA GLN A 31 -6.22 -8.50 1.10
C GLN A 31 -7.15 -8.03 -0.02
N LEU A 32 -6.94 -6.78 -0.47
CA LEU A 32 -7.75 -6.15 -1.50
C LEU A 32 -7.27 -6.51 -2.91
N ALA A 33 -5.96 -6.46 -3.12
CA ALA A 33 -5.38 -6.68 -4.44
C ALA A 33 -3.99 -7.32 -4.37
N GLN A 34 -3.48 -7.73 -5.52
CA GLN A 34 -2.10 -8.16 -5.71
C GLN A 34 -1.58 -7.79 -7.09
N ARG A 35 -0.27 -7.65 -7.20
CA ARG A 35 0.44 -7.42 -8.47
C ARG A 35 1.67 -8.30 -8.52
N SER A 36 2.05 -8.77 -9.71
CA SER A 36 3.36 -9.41 -9.92
C SER A 36 4.10 -8.72 -11.05
N ARG A 37 5.37 -8.40 -10.81
CA ARG A 37 6.26 -7.76 -11.78
C ARG A 37 7.58 -8.52 -11.82
N GLU A 38 8.10 -8.73 -13.02
CA GLU A 38 9.47 -9.22 -13.22
C GLU A 38 10.37 -8.03 -13.54
N HIS A 39 11.52 -7.95 -12.87
CA HIS A 39 12.51 -6.91 -13.11
C HIS A 39 13.92 -7.45 -12.87
N MET A 40 14.91 -6.77 -13.43
CA MET A 40 16.32 -7.16 -13.31
C MET A 40 16.96 -6.46 -12.12
N VAL A 41 17.58 -7.23 -11.21
CA VAL A 41 18.40 -6.70 -10.11
C VAL A 41 19.74 -7.41 -10.13
N GLY A 42 20.82 -6.64 -10.30
CA GLY A 42 22.18 -7.20 -10.34
C GLY A 42 22.37 -8.28 -11.40
N GLY A 43 21.72 -8.15 -12.56
CA GLY A 43 21.78 -9.13 -13.65
C GLY A 43 20.90 -10.37 -13.48
N ARG A 44 20.08 -10.44 -12.42
CA ARG A 44 19.16 -11.55 -12.17
C ARG A 44 17.71 -11.10 -12.36
N THR A 45 16.91 -11.92 -13.02
CA THR A 45 15.46 -11.74 -13.07
C THR A 45 14.87 -12.02 -11.70
N ILE A 46 14.26 -11.00 -11.09
CA ILE A 46 13.52 -11.10 -9.85
C ILE A 46 12.04 -10.95 -10.17
N ARG A 47 11.23 -11.90 -9.68
CA ARG A 47 9.77 -11.77 -9.66
C ARG A 47 9.33 -11.21 -8.31
N GLN A 48 8.88 -9.97 -8.33
CA GLN A 48 8.27 -9.32 -7.18
C GLN A 48 6.77 -9.60 -7.17
N VAL A 49 6.24 -9.90 -5.98
CA VAL A 49 4.81 -10.08 -5.74
C VAL A 49 4.42 -9.10 -4.64
N GLU A 50 3.56 -8.17 -4.99
CA GLU A 50 3.02 -7.16 -4.09
C GLU A 50 1.59 -7.55 -3.70
N ARG A 51 1.23 -7.28 -2.45
CA ARG A 51 -0.12 -7.47 -1.92
C ARG A 51 -0.56 -6.18 -1.27
N TYR A 52 -1.78 -5.76 -1.56
CA TYR A 52 -2.34 -4.50 -1.11
C TYR A 52 -3.46 -4.76 -0.11
N PHE A 53 -3.43 -4.02 0.99
CA PHE A 53 -4.37 -4.15 2.09
C PHE A 53 -4.98 -2.78 2.41
N PRO A 54 -6.30 -2.67 2.59
CA PRO A 54 -6.90 -1.45 3.09
C PRO A 54 -6.44 -1.22 4.54
N ALA A 55 -5.93 -0.03 4.81
CA ALA A 55 -5.54 0.42 6.14
C ALA A 55 -6.36 1.66 6.50
N ARG A 56 -7.03 1.64 7.65
CA ARG A 56 -7.72 2.82 8.21
C ARG A 56 -6.81 3.52 9.20
N LEU A 57 -6.51 4.78 8.95
CA LEU A 57 -5.83 5.74 9.82
C LEU A 57 -6.23 7.18 9.43
N THR A 58 -5.90 8.15 10.26
CA THR A 58 -6.10 9.58 10.02
C THR A 58 -4.80 10.27 9.64
N ALA A 59 -4.89 11.49 9.10
CA ALA A 59 -3.71 12.29 8.79
C ALA A 59 -2.82 12.57 10.02
N GLY A 60 -3.42 12.66 11.22
CA GLY A 60 -2.69 12.91 12.47
C GLY A 60 -1.89 11.71 12.97
N ASP A 61 -2.15 10.51 12.43
CA ASP A 61 -1.42 9.30 12.82
C ASP A 61 -0.06 9.18 12.10
N ILE A 62 0.17 9.97 11.05
CA ILE A 62 1.44 10.02 10.32
C ILE A 62 2.41 10.94 11.07
N ASN A 63 3.57 10.42 11.43
CA ASN A 63 4.62 11.18 12.09
C ASN A 63 5.99 10.83 11.48
N PRO A 64 6.44 11.56 10.44
CA PRO A 64 7.69 11.26 9.76
C PRO A 64 8.93 11.28 10.67
N ASP A 65 8.89 11.97 11.81
CA ASP A 65 10.01 12.00 12.77
C ASP A 65 10.17 10.69 13.54
N ARG A 66 9.13 9.83 13.53
CA ARG A 66 9.15 8.48 14.09
C ARG A 66 9.48 7.40 13.05
N ALA A 67 9.53 7.75 11.77
CA ALA A 67 9.88 6.81 10.70
C ALA A 67 11.34 6.39 10.82
N THR A 68 11.60 5.08 10.75
CA THR A 68 12.95 4.51 10.83
C THR A 68 13.57 4.23 9.46
N GLN A 69 12.74 4.06 8.41
CA GLN A 69 13.16 3.69 7.06
C GLN A 69 12.23 4.38 6.04
N ARG A 70 12.54 5.62 5.66
CA ARG A 70 11.68 6.40 4.75
C ARG A 70 11.66 5.91 3.30
N ASP A 71 12.48 4.95 2.91
CA ASP A 71 12.46 4.29 1.58
C ASP A 71 12.30 5.21 0.35
N ASN A 72 13.01 6.35 0.37
CA ASN A 72 12.97 7.41 -0.65
C ASN A 72 11.64 8.17 -0.77
N ILE A 73 10.74 8.05 0.20
CA ILE A 73 9.55 8.89 0.33
C ILE A 73 10.01 10.34 0.56
N ARG A 74 9.69 11.20 -0.41
CA ARG A 74 9.99 12.64 -0.34
C ARG A 74 8.85 13.43 0.26
N ASP A 75 7.63 12.98 0.01
CA ASP A 75 6.40 13.65 0.45
C ASP A 75 5.23 12.66 0.46
N HIS A 76 4.14 13.01 1.13
CA HIS A 76 2.88 12.26 1.16
C HIS A 76 1.70 13.23 1.18
N ARG A 77 0.58 12.82 0.56
CA ARG A 77 -0.67 13.56 0.61
C ARG A 77 -1.88 12.64 0.55
N TRP A 78 -2.99 13.11 1.11
CA TRP A 78 -4.28 12.46 0.96
C TRP A 78 -4.94 12.92 -0.33
N TRP A 79 -5.56 11.99 -1.06
CA TRP A 79 -6.25 12.26 -2.30
C TRP A 79 -7.75 12.02 -2.15
N PRO A 80 -8.59 12.99 -2.53
CA PRO A 80 -9.95 12.68 -2.96
C PRO A 80 -9.93 11.66 -4.11
N LEU A 81 -10.89 10.74 -4.12
CA LEU A 81 -10.91 9.64 -5.10
C LEU A 81 -11.09 10.14 -6.55
N ASP A 82 -11.88 11.20 -6.74
CA ASP A 82 -12.07 11.88 -8.01
C ASP A 82 -10.79 12.56 -8.50
N GLU A 83 -10.03 13.19 -7.61
CA GLU A 83 -8.70 13.73 -7.94
C GLU A 83 -7.73 12.62 -8.35
N LEU A 84 -7.69 11.51 -7.60
CA LEU A 84 -6.81 10.37 -7.91
C LEU A 84 -7.13 9.76 -9.29
N ARG A 85 -8.40 9.81 -9.71
CA ARG A 85 -8.86 9.34 -11.01
C ARG A 85 -8.50 10.29 -12.15
N ALA A 86 -8.61 11.60 -11.89
CA ALA A 86 -8.39 12.64 -12.88
C ALA A 86 -6.92 13.06 -13.02
N THR A 87 -6.05 12.58 -12.12
CA THR A 87 -4.65 12.99 -12.10
C THR A 87 -3.89 12.64 -13.37
N ARG A 88 -2.93 13.50 -13.71
CA ARG A 88 -1.90 13.24 -14.72
C ARG A 88 -0.58 12.76 -14.12
N GLU A 89 -0.49 12.72 -12.78
CA GLU A 89 0.66 12.15 -12.08
C GLU A 89 0.73 10.64 -12.31
N THR A 90 1.95 10.09 -12.31
CA THR A 90 2.14 8.64 -12.44
C THR A 90 1.82 7.97 -11.12
N VAL A 91 0.75 7.18 -11.10
CA VAL A 91 0.32 6.40 -9.93
C VAL A 91 0.53 4.91 -10.20
N TYR A 92 1.18 4.23 -9.26
CA TYR A 92 1.27 2.78 -9.23
C TYR A 92 0.57 2.23 -7.98
N PRO A 93 -0.02 1.02 -8.06
CA PRO A 93 -0.20 0.21 -9.26
C PRO A 93 -1.19 0.84 -10.24
N ARG A 94 -1.11 0.47 -11.53
CA ARG A 94 -2.11 0.91 -12.51
C ARG A 94 -3.47 0.34 -12.13
N GLY A 95 -4.51 1.15 -12.25
CA GLY A 95 -5.87 0.77 -11.85
C GLY A 95 -6.18 0.94 -10.36
N LEU A 96 -5.27 1.51 -9.55
CA LEU A 96 -5.50 1.73 -8.12
C LEU A 96 -6.81 2.47 -7.83
N ALA A 97 -7.09 3.56 -8.55
CA ALA A 97 -8.32 4.34 -8.35
C ALA A 97 -9.60 3.51 -8.51
N ALA A 98 -9.65 2.65 -9.54
CA ALA A 98 -10.81 1.78 -9.80
C ALA A 98 -10.97 0.69 -8.74
N VAL A 99 -9.85 0.18 -8.18
CA VAL A 99 -9.88 -0.78 -7.07
C VAL A 99 -10.39 -0.12 -5.80
N VAL A 100 -9.91 1.09 -5.49
CA VAL A 100 -10.35 1.86 -4.32
C VAL A 100 -11.84 2.21 -4.42
N GLU A 101 -12.32 2.65 -5.58
CA GLU A 101 -13.75 2.93 -5.82
C GLU A 101 -14.63 1.72 -5.48
N LYS A 102 -14.31 0.55 -6.07
CA LYS A 102 -15.06 -0.68 -5.81
C LYS A 102 -15.02 -1.11 -4.34
N PHE A 103 -13.86 -0.92 -3.69
CA PHE A 103 -13.70 -1.20 -2.26
C PHE A 103 -14.59 -0.30 -1.40
N LEU A 104 -14.69 0.99 -1.72
CA LEU A 104 -15.56 1.90 -0.97
C LEU A 104 -17.05 1.58 -1.14
N GLU A 105 -17.44 1.04 -2.30
CA GLU A 105 -18.83 0.64 -2.59
C GLU A 105 -19.20 -0.72 -2.00
N HIS A 106 -18.30 -1.71 -2.04
CA HIS A 106 -18.63 -3.11 -1.80
C HIS A 106 -17.80 -3.78 -0.70
N GLY A 107 -16.79 -3.09 -0.15
CA GLY A 107 -15.82 -3.66 0.78
C GLY A 107 -14.77 -4.56 0.08
N VAL A 108 -14.09 -5.39 0.88
CA VAL A 108 -13.06 -6.30 0.36
C VAL A 108 -13.71 -7.43 -0.45
N PRO A 109 -13.24 -7.71 -1.68
CA PRO A 109 -13.77 -8.79 -2.49
C PRO A 109 -13.41 -10.17 -1.92
N GLU A 110 -14.19 -11.21 -2.26
CA GLU A 110 -13.90 -12.60 -1.86
C GLU A 110 -12.53 -13.11 -2.35
N ARG A 111 -12.05 -12.57 -3.49
CA ARG A 111 -10.73 -12.87 -4.06
C ARG A 111 -10.00 -11.58 -4.37
N PRO A 112 -8.69 -11.47 -4.06
CA PRO A 112 -7.93 -10.27 -4.35
C PRO A 112 -7.94 -9.92 -5.84
N VAL A 113 -8.14 -8.64 -6.15
CA VAL A 113 -8.03 -8.13 -7.53
C VAL A 113 -6.60 -8.30 -8.02
N VAL A 114 -6.41 -8.84 -9.22
CA VAL A 114 -5.10 -8.92 -9.86
C VAL A 114 -4.88 -7.63 -10.66
N LEU A 115 -3.85 -6.87 -10.28
CA LEU A 115 -3.44 -5.65 -10.94
C LEU A 115 -2.25 -5.89 -11.84
N GLU A 116 -2.14 -5.06 -12.88
CA GLU A 116 -1.00 -5.06 -13.78
C GLU A 116 0.22 -4.39 -13.15
#